data_AF-A0A947NJD5-F1
#
_entry.id   AF-A0A947NJD5-F1
#
_cell.length_a   1.000
_cell.length_b   1.000
_cell.length_c   1.000
_cell.angle_alpha   90.00
_cell.angle_beta   90.00
_cell.angle_gamma   90.00
#
_symmetry.space_group_name_H-M   'P 1'
#
loop_
_entity.id
_entity.type
_entity.pdbx_description
1 polymer ?
#
loop_
_entity_poly.entity_id
_entity_poly.type
_entity_poly.pdbx_seq_one_letter_code
_entity_poly.pdbx_strand_id
1 'polypeptide(L)'
;MPTHHLKTKGQEKEEESDICTFAATNYRNSMRRFGIKLDDRRRHMYVIGKTGMGKTTMLENMVLYDIYAGHGVGIVDPHGDFAEKILNFIPPKRINDVIYFNPADVENPIGFNVLEVKTEEQKYLVASGLMSIFKKIWIDMWSSRMEYILNNTLLALLDYPGSTLLGINRLLADKKYRKRVVSSLKDPIIKAFWQDEFAAYNDRYAQEAVAPIQNKIGQFLSASVIRNMVAQVKSTINVREIMDGNKILVMNLSKGRIGEDNSRLLGGMLISKIQLAAMERVDTPEADRKDFFLYVDEFQNFATSSFANILSEARKYRLSLIMAHQYVAQLDEEVGDAVFGNVGSMVSFRVGAADAEVLAKEFAPRFTEEDLVNLSKFHVFLKLMIDGVASQPFSAITLAPIGRPTGSLEKVIKVSRQRYSKPRAEIEDKITRWSGMDGDEEGLDNGGEKTTPKSNPSQPRDDKKNNWTKNKSKSVEEKKLPTYNPPKKIEPRTEIKVDSKSTPKVETEVEGVIEPEVTISLKDLAPRNNREKQIKTPTVESNTRMAQLGEQPFKKKRRRRKKKKIGEVSDPQSQTREPVKPRVDKPQTTGPKPIKADDIISFDNN
;
A
#
# COMPACT_ATOMS: atom_id res chain seq x y z
N MET A 1 27.35 24.88 29.31
CA MET A 1 26.52 23.66 29.30
C MET A 1 25.10 24.05 29.67
N PRO A 2 24.09 23.83 28.83
CA PRO A 2 22.71 23.99 29.23
C PRO A 2 22.26 22.73 29.98
N THR A 3 21.81 22.92 31.21
CA THR A 3 21.36 21.89 32.15
C THR A 3 19.96 21.40 31.78
N HIS A 4 19.87 20.40 30.89
CA HIS A 4 18.61 19.73 30.49
C HIS A 4 18.01 18.81 31.58
N HIS A 5 18.40 18.95 32.84
CA HIS A 5 17.98 18.06 33.93
C HIS A 5 17.30 18.78 35.10
N LEU A 6 17.03 20.08 34.99
CA LEU A 6 16.24 20.82 35.96
C LEU A 6 14.80 20.93 35.44
N LYS A 7 13.86 20.29 36.13
CA LYS A 7 12.42 20.45 35.89
C LYS A 7 11.91 21.59 36.77
N THR A 8 11.37 22.64 36.16
CA THR A 8 10.65 23.71 36.87
C THR A 8 9.25 23.19 37.24
N LYS A 9 8.82 23.41 38.49
CA LYS A 9 7.49 23.02 38.96
C LYS A 9 6.43 23.83 38.20
N GLY A 10 5.65 23.19 37.33
CA GLY A 10 4.61 23.85 36.52
C GLY A 10 4.69 23.65 35.00
N GLN A 11 5.68 22.92 34.47
CA GLN A 11 5.61 22.48 33.08
C GLN A 11 4.50 21.43 32.92
N GLU A 12 3.53 21.72 32.06
CA GLU A 12 2.60 20.76 31.48
C GLU A 12 3.39 19.52 31.03
N LYS A 13 2.80 18.33 31.16
CA LYS A 13 3.40 17.10 30.64
C LYS A 13 3.83 17.39 29.20
N GLU A 14 5.13 17.39 28.92
CA GLU A 14 5.62 17.22 27.55
C GLU A 14 4.84 16.03 27.01
N GLU A 15 4.00 16.25 25.99
CA GLU A 15 3.36 15.17 25.26
C GLU A 15 4.50 14.20 24.91
N GLU A 16 4.48 13.01 25.52
CA GLU A 16 5.42 11.95 25.14
C GLU A 16 5.26 11.82 23.63
N SER A 17 6.27 12.29 22.88
CA SER A 17 6.21 12.30 21.43
C SER A 17 5.87 10.88 21.00
N ASP A 18 4.76 10.72 20.30
CA ASP A 18 4.25 9.43 19.88
C ASP A 18 5.27 8.80 18.92
N ILE A 19 6.07 7.85 19.42
CA ILE A 19 7.19 7.22 18.71
C ILE A 19 6.78 5.81 18.28
N CYS A 20 6.54 5.63 16.99
CA CYS A 20 6.28 4.33 16.39
C CYS A 20 7.56 3.49 16.39
N THR A 21 7.69 2.60 17.36
CA THR A 21 8.89 1.77 17.56
C THR A 21 8.89 0.56 16.64
N PHE A 22 9.94 0.39 15.82
CA PHE A 22 10.00 -0.69 14.81
C PHE A 22 11.36 -1.42 14.73
N ALA A 23 12.41 -0.89 15.37
CA ALA A 23 13.75 -1.47 15.30
C ALA A 23 14.58 -1.22 16.57
N ALA A 24 15.74 -1.89 16.66
CA ALA A 24 16.75 -1.68 17.68
C ALA A 24 18.14 -1.50 17.05
N THR A 25 18.94 -0.58 17.59
CA THR A 25 20.32 -0.37 17.14
C THR A 25 21.15 -1.63 17.37
N ASN A 26 22.15 -1.89 16.53
CA ASN A 26 23.07 -3.02 16.70
C ASN A 26 24.54 -2.57 16.85
N TYR A 27 24.78 -1.28 17.10
CA TYR A 27 26.12 -0.73 17.23
C TYR A 27 26.82 -1.23 18.51
N ARG A 28 27.96 -1.93 18.35
CA ARG A 28 28.78 -2.47 19.46
C ARG A 28 27.96 -3.29 20.48
N ASN A 29 27.00 -4.08 19.99
CA ASN A 29 26.06 -4.87 20.81
C ASN A 29 25.21 -4.04 21.79
N SER A 30 25.12 -2.72 21.62
CA SER A 30 24.19 -1.88 22.36
C SER A 30 22.83 -1.89 21.64
N MET A 31 21.94 -2.76 22.13
CA MET A 31 20.59 -2.91 21.62
C MET A 31 19.66 -1.87 22.24
N ARG A 32 19.52 -0.71 21.60
CA ARG A 32 18.56 0.33 22.00
C ARG A 32 17.39 0.36 21.03
N ARG A 33 16.18 0.11 21.54
CA ARG A 33 14.95 0.27 20.76
C ARG A 33 14.79 1.73 20.34
N PHE A 34 14.37 1.92 19.09
CA PHE A 34 14.05 3.23 18.55
C PHE A 34 12.87 3.12 17.58
N GLY A 35 12.33 4.28 17.26
CA GLY A 35 11.22 4.42 16.34
C GLY A 35 11.29 5.74 15.61
N ILE A 36 10.21 6.07 14.93
CA ILE A 36 10.06 7.32 14.20
C ILE A 36 8.94 8.16 14.84
N LYS A 37 9.21 9.45 15.04
CA LYS A 37 8.25 10.40 15.62
C LYS A 37 7.11 10.67 14.64
N LEU A 38 5.92 10.97 15.17
CA LEU A 38 4.73 11.27 14.37
C LEU A 38 4.97 12.31 13.27
N ASP A 39 5.61 13.45 13.58
CA ASP A 39 5.86 14.49 12.58
C ASP A 39 6.81 14.02 11.47
N ASP A 40 7.85 13.26 11.83
CA ASP A 40 8.82 12.72 10.88
C ASP A 40 8.17 11.72 9.92
N ARG A 41 7.18 10.94 10.39
CA ARG A 41 6.41 9.99 9.57
C ARG A 41 5.57 10.67 8.49
N ARG A 42 5.20 11.94 8.66
CA ARG A 42 4.43 12.71 7.66
C ARG A 42 5.20 12.96 6.37
N ARG A 43 6.51 12.71 6.38
CA ARG A 43 7.38 12.79 5.20
C ARG A 43 7.53 11.45 4.49
N HIS A 44 6.60 10.51 4.73
CA HIS A 44 6.60 9.17 4.14
C HIS A 44 7.80 8.31 4.54
N MET A 45 7.69 7.00 4.32
CA MET A 45 8.75 6.04 4.57
C MET A 45 8.81 5.01 3.44
N TYR A 46 10.01 4.80 2.91
CA TYR A 46 10.30 3.82 1.88
C TYR A 46 11.04 2.62 2.47
N VAL A 47 10.53 1.42 2.22
CA VAL A 47 11.09 0.16 2.72
C VAL A 47 11.40 -0.75 1.55
N ILE A 48 12.68 -1.04 1.29
CA ILE A 48 13.11 -1.87 0.15
C ILE A 48 13.85 -3.13 0.61
N GLY A 49 13.67 -4.23 -0.12
CA GLY A 49 14.43 -5.47 0.11
C GLY A 49 13.83 -6.70 -0.54
N LYS A 50 14.65 -7.73 -0.72
CA LYS A 50 14.21 -9.03 -1.25
C LYS A 50 13.12 -9.69 -0.40
N THR A 51 12.38 -10.62 -1.02
CA THR A 51 11.36 -11.43 -0.34
C THR A 51 11.96 -12.19 0.84
N GLY A 52 11.19 -12.31 1.93
CA GLY A 52 11.59 -13.06 3.12
C GLY A 52 12.58 -12.35 4.05
N MET A 53 12.95 -11.08 3.78
CA MET A 53 13.93 -10.36 4.62
C MET A 53 13.36 -9.73 5.90
N GLY A 54 12.02 -9.67 6.04
CA GLY A 54 11.34 -9.12 7.21
C GLY A 54 10.55 -7.83 7.00
N LYS A 55 10.39 -7.37 5.74
CA LYS A 55 9.62 -6.16 5.39
C LYS A 55 8.20 -6.20 5.96
N THR A 56 7.42 -7.22 5.62
CA THR A 56 6.02 -7.37 6.05
C THR A 56 5.92 -7.41 7.58
N THR A 57 6.80 -8.12 8.28
CA THR A 57 6.83 -8.13 9.75
C THR A 57 7.10 -6.75 10.36
N MET A 58 8.00 -5.96 9.76
CA MET A 58 8.22 -4.58 10.19
C MET A 58 6.96 -3.73 9.97
N LEU A 59 6.32 -3.84 8.80
CA LEU A 59 5.07 -3.12 8.49
C LEU A 59 3.95 -3.52 9.45
N GLU A 60 3.77 -4.82 9.73
CA GLU A 60 2.81 -5.35 10.69
C GLU A 60 2.98 -4.71 12.07
N ASN A 61 4.22 -4.66 12.57
CA ASN A 61 4.50 -4.05 13.86
C ASN A 61 4.10 -2.56 13.90
N MET A 62 4.37 -1.83 12.82
CA MET A 62 4.00 -0.41 12.75
C MET A 62 2.49 -0.20 12.61
N VAL A 63 1.80 -1.03 11.82
CA VAL A 63 0.34 -1.01 11.70
C VAL A 63 -0.31 -1.30 13.05
N LEU A 64 0.17 -2.31 13.77
CA LEU A 64 -0.35 -2.65 15.10
C LEU A 64 -0.10 -1.51 16.09
N TYR A 65 1.07 -0.86 16.04
CA TYR A 65 1.31 0.34 16.84
C TYR A 65 0.20 1.39 16.60
N ASP A 66 -0.07 1.73 15.35
CA ASP A 66 -1.04 2.76 14.99
C ASP A 66 -2.47 2.41 15.39
N ILE A 67 -2.88 1.16 15.18
CA ILE A 67 -4.21 0.66 15.56
C ILE A 67 -4.40 0.75 17.08
N TYR A 68 -3.37 0.43 17.87
CA TYR A 68 -3.45 0.47 19.33
C TYR A 68 -3.34 1.90 19.89
N ALA A 69 -2.58 2.77 19.23
CA ALA A 69 -2.45 4.19 19.53
C ALA A 69 -3.73 4.99 19.18
N GLY A 70 -4.60 4.45 18.33
CA GLY A 70 -5.87 5.09 17.98
C GLY A 70 -5.86 5.84 16.65
N HIS A 71 -4.81 5.69 15.86
CA HIS A 71 -4.67 6.36 14.56
C HIS A 71 -5.58 5.77 13.49
N GLY A 72 -5.82 6.57 12.46
CA GLY A 72 -6.41 6.10 11.20
C GLY A 72 -5.38 5.37 10.36
N VAL A 73 -5.75 4.21 9.83
CA VAL A 73 -4.83 3.33 9.09
C VAL A 73 -5.50 2.83 7.81
N GLY A 74 -4.77 2.89 6.71
CA GLY A 74 -5.07 2.20 5.46
C GLY A 74 -4.05 1.08 5.22
N ILE A 75 -4.50 -0.09 4.78
CA ILE A 75 -3.64 -1.22 4.42
C ILE A 75 -4.00 -1.66 3.01
N VAL A 76 -3.02 -1.70 2.11
CA VAL A 76 -3.16 -2.27 0.77
C VAL A 76 -2.30 -3.53 0.71
N ASP A 77 -2.94 -4.67 0.48
CA ASP A 77 -2.27 -5.97 0.44
C ASP A 77 -2.66 -6.75 -0.84
N PRO A 78 -1.72 -6.94 -1.80
CA PRO A 78 -1.96 -7.71 -3.02
C PRO A 78 -1.94 -9.23 -2.82
N HIS A 79 -1.54 -9.74 -1.65
CA HIS A 79 -1.43 -11.17 -1.37
C HIS A 79 -2.56 -11.67 -0.45
N GLY A 80 -2.93 -10.87 0.54
CA GLY A 80 -4.06 -11.09 1.45
C GLY A 80 -3.64 -11.56 2.85
N ASP A 81 -2.46 -12.16 2.97
CA ASP A 81 -1.95 -12.70 4.25
C ASP A 81 -1.69 -11.58 5.27
N PHE A 82 -1.16 -10.45 4.83
CA PHE A 82 -0.89 -9.29 5.68
C PHE A 82 -2.20 -8.68 6.19
N ALA A 83 -3.20 -8.52 5.32
CA ALA A 83 -4.52 -8.03 5.68
C ALA A 83 -5.22 -8.97 6.68
N GLU A 84 -5.31 -10.26 6.38
CA GLU A 84 -5.98 -11.25 7.23
C GLU A 84 -5.31 -11.38 8.61
N LYS A 85 -3.98 -11.33 8.64
CA LYS A 85 -3.23 -11.33 9.91
C LYS A 85 -3.60 -10.12 10.75
N ILE A 86 -3.58 -8.90 10.20
CA ILE A 86 -3.91 -7.70 10.97
C ILE A 86 -5.33 -7.73 11.53
N LEU A 87 -6.31 -8.25 10.77
CA LEU A 87 -7.69 -8.40 11.26
C LEU A 87 -7.80 -9.27 12.52
N ASN A 88 -6.91 -10.25 12.68
CA ASN A 88 -6.85 -11.13 13.84
C ASN A 88 -6.16 -10.50 15.08
N PHE A 89 -5.61 -9.29 14.95
CA PHE A 89 -4.96 -8.55 16.04
C PHE A 89 -5.72 -7.26 16.41
N ILE A 90 -6.86 -6.98 15.76
CA ILE A 90 -7.69 -5.81 16.05
C ILE A 90 -8.18 -5.87 17.51
N PRO A 91 -7.95 -4.83 18.32
CA PRO A 91 -8.43 -4.81 19.69
C PRO A 91 -9.96 -4.64 19.72
N PRO A 92 -10.67 -5.21 20.72
CA PRO A 92 -12.13 -5.15 20.80
C PRO A 92 -12.73 -3.75 20.68
N LYS A 93 -12.05 -2.74 21.24
CA LYS A 93 -12.46 -1.33 21.19
C LYS A 93 -12.47 -0.71 19.78
N ARG A 94 -11.71 -1.27 18.82
CA ARG A 94 -11.59 -0.76 17.44
C ARG A 94 -12.35 -1.61 16.41
N ILE A 95 -13.05 -2.67 16.82
CA ILE A 95 -13.76 -3.57 15.87
C ILE A 95 -14.77 -2.78 14.99
N ASN A 96 -15.48 -1.82 15.58
CA ASN A 96 -16.44 -0.99 14.86
C ASN A 96 -15.81 0.06 13.93
N ASP A 97 -14.48 0.20 13.97
CA ASP A 97 -13.74 1.14 13.13
C ASP A 97 -13.19 0.49 11.86
N VAL A 98 -13.32 -0.84 11.72
CA VAL A 98 -12.74 -1.58 10.61
C VAL A 98 -13.69 -1.64 9.43
N ILE A 99 -13.16 -1.23 8.27
CA ILE A 99 -13.72 -1.45 6.95
C ILE A 99 -12.84 -2.51 6.28
N TYR A 100 -13.36 -3.72 6.10
CA TYR A 100 -12.67 -4.79 5.38
C TYR A 100 -13.14 -4.83 3.93
N PHE A 101 -12.37 -4.20 3.06
CA PHE A 101 -12.58 -4.21 1.61
C PHE A 101 -11.94 -5.46 1.02
N ASN A 102 -12.77 -6.45 0.70
CA ASN A 102 -12.35 -7.73 0.15
C ASN A 102 -13.22 -8.09 -1.06
N PRO A 103 -12.76 -7.87 -2.31
CA PRO A 103 -13.54 -8.22 -3.50
C PRO A 103 -13.83 -9.71 -3.61
N ALA A 104 -13.02 -10.59 -2.99
CA ALA A 104 -13.30 -12.02 -3.00
C ALA A 104 -14.56 -12.41 -2.19
N ASP A 105 -15.13 -11.49 -1.40
CA ASP A 105 -16.41 -11.67 -0.70
C ASP A 105 -17.61 -11.35 -1.61
N VAL A 106 -17.90 -12.29 -2.52
CA VAL A 106 -18.89 -12.10 -3.60
C VAL A 106 -20.32 -11.94 -3.09
N GLU A 107 -20.63 -12.48 -1.91
CA GLU A 107 -21.97 -12.41 -1.32
C GLU A 107 -22.24 -11.08 -0.62
N ASN A 108 -21.18 -10.41 -0.15
CA ASN A 108 -21.25 -9.14 0.59
C ASN A 108 -20.32 -8.07 -0.02
N PRO A 109 -20.48 -7.72 -1.31
CA PRO A 109 -19.63 -6.74 -1.95
C PRO A 109 -19.83 -5.33 -1.34
N ILE A 110 -18.71 -4.64 -1.12
CA ILE A 110 -18.68 -3.22 -0.77
C ILE A 110 -18.82 -2.41 -2.05
N GLY A 111 -19.78 -1.48 -2.07
CA GLY A 111 -20.00 -0.59 -3.21
C GLY A 111 -18.91 0.47 -3.28
N PHE A 112 -18.27 0.59 -4.43
CA PHE A 112 -17.20 1.55 -4.67
C PHE A 112 -17.34 2.13 -6.08
N ASN A 113 -18.01 3.28 -6.17
CA ASN A 113 -18.14 4.01 -7.42
C ASN A 113 -17.05 5.07 -7.52
N VAL A 114 -16.02 4.79 -8.32
CA VAL A 114 -14.94 5.75 -8.56
C VAL A 114 -15.42 7.01 -9.29
N LEU A 115 -16.52 6.93 -10.05
CA LEU A 115 -17.11 8.08 -10.77
C LEU A 115 -17.95 9.00 -9.87
N GLU A 116 -18.13 8.64 -8.59
CA GLU A 116 -18.84 9.49 -7.63
C GLU A 116 -17.97 10.70 -7.25
N VAL A 117 -18.37 11.89 -7.71
CA VAL A 117 -17.64 13.16 -7.54
C VAL A 117 -18.58 14.27 -7.08
N LYS A 118 -18.05 15.25 -6.35
CA LYS A 118 -18.80 16.38 -5.77
C LYS A 118 -18.54 17.70 -6.49
N THR A 119 -17.35 17.88 -7.06
CA THR A 119 -16.93 19.14 -7.70
C THR A 119 -16.37 18.89 -9.11
N GLU A 120 -16.27 19.94 -9.92
CA GLU A 120 -15.73 19.86 -11.29
C GLU A 120 -14.23 19.50 -11.28
N GLU A 121 -13.45 20.03 -10.34
CA GLU A 121 -12.01 19.75 -10.23
C GLU A 121 -11.75 18.26 -9.96
N GLN A 122 -12.62 17.62 -9.17
CA GLN A 122 -12.54 16.19 -8.90
C GLN A 122 -12.74 15.36 -10.16
N LYS A 123 -13.55 15.82 -11.13
CA LYS A 123 -13.81 15.07 -12.37
C LYS A 123 -12.53 14.85 -13.14
N TYR A 124 -11.76 15.91 -13.37
CA TYR A 124 -10.50 15.81 -14.12
C TYR A 124 -9.47 14.93 -13.40
N LEU A 125 -9.38 15.03 -12.06
CA LEU A 125 -8.47 14.20 -11.29
C LEU A 125 -8.88 12.72 -11.30
N VAL A 126 -10.18 12.41 -11.18
CA VAL A 126 -10.71 11.04 -11.31
C VAL A 126 -10.46 10.49 -12.71
N ALA A 127 -10.78 11.27 -13.76
CA ALA A 127 -10.56 10.86 -15.15
C ALA A 127 -9.07 10.59 -15.41
N SER A 128 -8.18 11.52 -15.03
CA SER A 128 -6.73 11.37 -15.18
C SER A 128 -6.17 10.16 -14.41
N GLY A 129 -6.63 9.95 -13.17
CA GLY A 129 -6.26 8.79 -12.36
C GLY A 129 -6.68 7.48 -13.03
N LEU A 130 -7.94 7.38 -13.47
CA LEU A 130 -8.45 6.21 -14.20
C LEU A 130 -7.68 5.94 -15.48
N MET A 131 -7.40 6.99 -16.27
CA MET A 131 -6.63 6.87 -17.50
C MET A 131 -5.22 6.37 -17.23
N SER A 132 -4.56 6.87 -16.18
CA SER A 132 -3.22 6.44 -15.77
C SER A 132 -3.21 4.97 -15.35
N ILE A 133 -4.25 4.51 -14.63
CA ILE A 133 -4.39 3.11 -14.25
C ILE A 133 -4.63 2.23 -15.48
N PHE A 134 -5.55 2.60 -16.38
CA PHE A 134 -5.83 1.82 -17.59
C PHE A 134 -4.62 1.72 -18.51
N LYS A 135 -3.88 2.82 -18.69
CA LYS A 135 -2.63 2.85 -19.44
C LYS A 135 -1.58 1.90 -18.84
N LYS A 136 -1.45 1.88 -17.51
CA LYS A 136 -0.51 0.97 -16.82
C LYS A 136 -0.88 -0.50 -17.01
N ILE A 137 -2.17 -0.85 -16.95
CA ILE A 137 -2.62 -2.24 -17.08
C ILE A 137 -2.53 -2.73 -18.53
N TRP A 138 -2.78 -1.85 -19.51
CA TRP A 138 -2.81 -2.23 -20.93
C TRP A 138 -1.66 -1.63 -21.75
N ILE A 139 -0.47 -1.53 -21.17
CA ILE A 139 0.67 -0.80 -21.75
C ILE A 139 1.00 -1.22 -23.19
N ASP A 140 0.96 -2.51 -23.49
CA ASP A 140 1.27 -3.07 -24.82
C ASP A 140 0.13 -2.92 -25.84
N MET A 141 -1.08 -2.61 -25.37
CA MET A 141 -2.31 -2.58 -26.16
C MET A 141 -2.96 -1.18 -26.19
N TRP A 142 -2.26 -0.19 -25.62
CA TRP A 142 -2.74 1.18 -25.49
C TRP A 142 -2.51 1.96 -26.80
N SER A 143 -3.48 2.77 -27.21
CA SER A 143 -3.35 3.61 -28.41
C SER A 143 -3.89 5.01 -28.15
N SER A 144 -3.32 6.02 -28.83
CA SER A 144 -3.75 7.41 -28.69
C SER A 144 -5.24 7.59 -29.01
N ARG A 145 -5.77 6.83 -29.97
CA ARG A 145 -7.20 6.82 -30.31
C ARG A 145 -8.06 6.25 -29.17
N MET A 146 -7.63 5.12 -28.61
CA MET A 146 -8.30 4.51 -27.45
C MET A 146 -8.32 5.48 -26.27
N GLU A 147 -7.19 6.13 -26.00
CA GLU A 147 -7.04 7.12 -24.95
C GLU A 147 -7.99 8.30 -25.13
N TYR A 148 -8.03 8.87 -26.33
CA TYR A 148 -8.88 10.01 -26.65
C TYR A 148 -10.38 9.70 -26.50
N ILE A 149 -10.85 8.57 -27.06
CA ILE A 149 -12.27 8.18 -26.96
C ILE A 149 -12.64 7.85 -25.51
N LEU A 150 -11.78 7.12 -24.79
CA LEU A 150 -12.04 6.74 -23.40
C LEU A 150 -12.05 7.96 -22.48
N ASN A 151 -11.13 8.91 -22.66
CA ASN A 151 -11.11 10.14 -21.87
C ASN A 151 -12.40 10.94 -22.03
N ASN A 152 -12.85 11.17 -23.26
CA ASN A 152 -14.13 11.85 -23.53
C ASN A 152 -15.33 11.07 -22.98
N THR A 153 -15.25 9.73 -22.96
CA THR A 153 -16.28 8.86 -22.36
C THR A 153 -16.31 9.02 -20.83
N LEU A 154 -15.16 8.99 -20.17
CA LEU A 154 -15.08 9.16 -18.72
C LEU A 154 -15.58 10.54 -18.29
N LEU A 155 -15.15 11.60 -18.98
CA LEU A 155 -15.61 12.97 -18.69
C LEU A 155 -17.12 13.11 -18.89
N ALA A 156 -17.67 12.54 -19.97
CA ALA A 156 -19.11 12.57 -20.19
C ALA A 156 -19.91 11.80 -19.11
N LEU A 157 -19.38 10.68 -18.62
CA LEU A 157 -20.02 9.93 -17.53
C LEU A 157 -19.88 10.64 -16.18
N LEU A 158 -18.77 11.30 -15.91
CA LEU A 158 -18.57 12.10 -14.68
C LEU A 158 -19.52 13.31 -14.62
N ASP A 159 -19.94 13.83 -15.76
CA ASP A 159 -21.00 14.84 -15.87
C ASP A 159 -22.41 14.26 -15.70
N TYR A 160 -22.60 12.97 -16.00
CA TYR A 160 -23.91 12.33 -15.95
C TYR A 160 -24.23 11.80 -14.55
N PRO A 161 -25.33 12.26 -13.91
CA PRO A 161 -25.66 11.85 -12.56
C PRO A 161 -25.98 10.35 -12.50
N GLY A 162 -25.45 9.70 -11.47
CA GLY A 162 -25.71 8.29 -11.22
C GLY A 162 -25.04 7.32 -12.20
N SER A 163 -24.02 7.78 -12.92
CA SER A 163 -23.21 6.93 -13.79
C SER A 163 -22.31 5.98 -12.99
N THR A 164 -21.90 4.89 -13.65
CA THR A 164 -20.94 3.91 -13.13
C THR A 164 -20.01 3.49 -14.26
N LEU A 165 -19.00 2.67 -13.97
CA LEU A 165 -18.11 2.15 -15.02
C LEU A 165 -18.84 1.30 -16.07
N LEU A 166 -20.02 0.75 -15.75
CA LEU A 166 -20.88 0.09 -16.75
C LEU A 166 -21.33 1.06 -17.85
N GLY A 167 -21.41 2.36 -17.52
CA GLY A 167 -21.76 3.45 -18.43
C GLY A 167 -20.84 3.55 -19.64
N ILE A 168 -19.58 3.11 -19.54
CA ILE A 168 -18.60 3.20 -20.63
C ILE A 168 -19.08 2.40 -21.83
N ASN A 169 -19.36 1.10 -21.63
CA ASN A 169 -19.82 0.23 -22.71
C ASN A 169 -21.16 0.69 -23.28
N ARG A 170 -22.07 1.15 -22.41
CA ARG A 170 -23.40 1.63 -22.82
C ARG A 170 -23.32 2.93 -23.63
N LEU A 171 -22.48 3.89 -23.24
CA LEU A 171 -22.27 5.14 -23.97
C LEU A 171 -21.69 4.89 -25.38
N LEU A 172 -20.79 3.91 -25.50
CA LEU A 172 -20.16 3.54 -26.75
C LEU A 172 -21.06 2.70 -27.68
N ALA A 173 -22.01 1.92 -27.14
CA ALA A 173 -22.88 1.05 -27.94
C ALA A 173 -24.31 1.59 -28.17
N ASP A 174 -24.96 2.14 -27.14
CA ASP A 174 -26.38 2.49 -27.14
C ASP A 174 -26.60 3.96 -27.54
N LYS A 175 -27.10 4.17 -28.76
CA LYS A 175 -27.40 5.52 -29.30
C LYS A 175 -28.44 6.28 -28.46
N LYS A 176 -29.42 5.60 -27.85
CA LYS A 176 -30.46 6.26 -27.00
C LYS A 176 -29.85 6.72 -25.68
N TYR A 177 -29.10 5.84 -25.01
CA TYR A 177 -28.39 6.20 -23.78
C TYR A 177 -27.38 7.33 -24.02
N ARG A 178 -26.62 7.26 -25.12
CA ARG A 178 -25.72 8.35 -25.51
C ARG A 178 -26.44 9.68 -25.68
N LYS A 179 -27.58 9.70 -26.37
CA LYS A 179 -28.37 10.94 -26.52
C LYS A 179 -28.79 11.53 -25.18
N ARG A 180 -29.18 10.68 -24.20
CA ARG A 180 -29.50 11.12 -22.83
C ARG A 180 -28.28 11.74 -22.13
N VAL A 181 -27.14 11.05 -22.13
CA VAL A 181 -25.88 11.53 -21.52
C VAL A 181 -25.43 12.85 -22.16
N VAL A 182 -25.39 12.92 -23.50
CA VAL A 182 -24.95 14.11 -24.24
C VAL A 182 -25.85 15.31 -23.98
N SER A 183 -27.15 15.09 -23.74
CA SER A 183 -28.09 16.17 -23.44
C SER A 183 -27.84 16.86 -22.10
N SER A 184 -27.24 16.16 -21.13
CA SER A 184 -26.90 16.70 -19.81
C SER A 184 -25.47 17.24 -19.69
N LEU A 185 -24.65 17.10 -20.73
CA LEU A 185 -23.26 17.60 -20.71
C LEU A 185 -23.24 19.12 -20.61
N LYS A 186 -22.39 19.61 -19.70
CA LYS A 186 -22.18 21.04 -19.49
C LYS A 186 -20.99 21.56 -20.29
N ASP A 187 -19.94 20.75 -20.41
CA ASP A 187 -18.72 21.11 -21.13
C ASP A 187 -18.98 21.12 -22.65
N PRO A 188 -18.85 22.29 -23.34
CA PRO A 188 -19.09 22.39 -24.77
C PRO A 188 -18.09 21.60 -25.60
N ILE A 189 -16.86 21.37 -25.13
CA ILE A 189 -15.82 20.62 -25.84
C ILE A 189 -16.17 19.14 -25.87
N ILE A 190 -16.52 18.57 -24.72
CA ILE A 190 -16.95 17.16 -24.62
C ILE A 190 -18.25 16.95 -25.40
N LYS A 191 -19.15 17.93 -25.35
CA LYS A 191 -20.39 17.89 -26.12
C LYS A 191 -20.15 17.91 -27.63
N ALA A 192 -19.26 18.78 -28.13
CA ALA A 192 -18.88 18.84 -29.54
C ALA A 192 -18.23 17.53 -30.02
N PHE A 193 -17.37 16.90 -29.20
CA PHE A 193 -16.84 15.57 -29.51
C PHE A 193 -17.96 14.56 -29.79
N TRP A 194 -19.00 14.52 -28.95
CA TRP A 194 -20.10 13.56 -29.13
C TRP A 194 -21.11 13.93 -30.23
N GLN A 195 -21.36 15.22 -30.44
CA GLN A 195 -22.37 15.72 -31.39
C GLN A 195 -21.84 15.88 -32.81
N ASP A 196 -20.56 16.22 -32.95
CA ASP A 196 -19.94 16.54 -34.23
C ASP A 196 -18.94 15.46 -34.63
N GLU A 197 -17.90 15.22 -33.81
CA GLU A 197 -16.79 14.33 -34.19
C GLU A 197 -17.22 12.85 -34.23
N PHE A 198 -17.68 12.31 -33.10
CA PHE A 198 -18.10 10.92 -32.98
C PHE A 198 -19.34 10.64 -33.83
N ALA A 199 -20.24 11.61 -33.99
CA ALA A 199 -21.42 11.48 -34.82
C ALA A 199 -21.09 11.44 -36.32
N ALA A 200 -19.99 12.09 -36.74
CA ALA A 200 -19.50 12.03 -38.13
C ALA A 200 -18.83 10.69 -38.47
N TYR A 201 -18.50 9.85 -37.48
CA TYR A 201 -17.96 8.52 -37.74
C TYR A 201 -19.04 7.66 -38.42
N ASN A 202 -18.68 7.02 -39.53
CA ASN A 202 -19.54 6.00 -40.10
C ASN A 202 -19.66 4.81 -39.14
N ASP A 203 -20.79 4.08 -39.18
CA ASP A 203 -21.09 3.03 -38.20
C ASP A 203 -19.99 1.96 -38.10
N ARG A 204 -19.35 1.60 -39.22
CA ARG A 204 -18.25 0.63 -39.25
C ARG A 204 -17.01 1.15 -38.53
N TYR A 205 -16.58 2.36 -38.86
CA TYR A 205 -15.41 2.99 -38.25
C TYR A 205 -15.64 3.23 -36.75
N ALA A 206 -16.86 3.65 -36.35
CA ALA A 206 -17.21 3.79 -34.95
C ALA A 206 -17.07 2.47 -34.20
N GLN A 207 -17.61 1.37 -34.74
CA GLN A 207 -17.48 0.03 -34.14
C GLN A 207 -16.00 -0.42 -34.02
N GLU A 208 -15.21 -0.26 -35.07
CA GLU A 208 -13.78 -0.61 -35.07
C GLU A 208 -12.97 0.26 -34.08
N ALA A 209 -13.34 1.53 -33.90
CA ALA A 209 -12.66 2.44 -32.99
C ALA A 209 -12.99 2.16 -31.51
N VAL A 210 -14.24 1.79 -31.18
CA VAL A 210 -14.66 1.55 -29.79
C VAL A 210 -14.45 0.12 -29.32
N ALA A 211 -14.38 -0.87 -30.22
CA ALA A 211 -14.23 -2.27 -29.89
C ALA A 211 -13.05 -2.58 -28.94
N PRO A 212 -11.85 -2.00 -29.10
CA PRO A 212 -10.74 -2.21 -28.16
C PRO A 212 -11.09 -1.79 -26.73
N ILE A 213 -11.76 -0.64 -26.57
CA ILE A 213 -12.21 -0.13 -25.26
C ILE A 213 -13.23 -1.08 -24.66
N GLN A 214 -14.25 -1.44 -25.44
CA GLN A 214 -15.34 -2.30 -25.00
C GLN A 214 -14.85 -3.69 -24.59
N ASN A 215 -13.89 -4.26 -25.31
CA ASN A 215 -13.31 -5.56 -24.99
C ASN A 215 -12.56 -5.51 -23.65
N LYS A 216 -11.76 -4.48 -23.42
CA LYS A 216 -10.96 -4.33 -22.19
C LYS A 216 -11.82 -4.02 -20.97
N ILE A 217 -12.74 -3.07 -21.10
CA ILE A 217 -13.70 -2.72 -20.04
C ILE A 217 -14.68 -3.88 -19.81
N GLY A 218 -15.12 -4.55 -20.87
CA GLY A 218 -15.95 -5.75 -20.80
C GLY A 218 -15.29 -6.90 -20.06
N GLN A 219 -14.00 -7.17 -20.30
CA GLN A 219 -13.24 -8.18 -19.56
C GLN A 219 -13.22 -7.87 -18.07
N PHE A 220 -12.96 -6.62 -17.68
CA PHE A 220 -12.97 -6.19 -16.28
C PHE A 220 -14.35 -6.34 -15.62
N LEU A 221 -15.41 -5.91 -16.31
CA LEU A 221 -16.78 -5.95 -15.81
C LEU A 221 -17.44 -7.34 -15.93
N SER A 222 -16.80 -8.29 -16.61
CA SER A 222 -17.31 -9.66 -16.73
C SER A 222 -17.19 -10.44 -15.42
N ALA A 223 -16.18 -10.12 -14.61
CA ALA A 223 -16.01 -10.69 -13.28
C ALA A 223 -17.10 -10.15 -12.33
N SER A 224 -18.06 -10.99 -11.94
CA SER A 224 -19.15 -10.62 -11.03
C SER A 224 -18.64 -10.01 -9.72
N VAL A 225 -17.53 -10.56 -9.20
CA VAL A 225 -16.74 -10.06 -8.07
C VAL A 225 -16.53 -8.55 -8.15
N ILE A 226 -16.06 -8.07 -9.30
CA ILE A 226 -15.70 -6.67 -9.53
C ILE A 226 -16.94 -5.87 -9.89
N ARG A 227 -17.73 -6.39 -10.83
CA ARG A 227 -18.93 -5.74 -11.36
C ARG A 227 -19.85 -5.31 -10.23
N ASN A 228 -20.13 -6.18 -9.28
CA ASN A 228 -21.06 -5.90 -8.19
C ASN A 228 -20.55 -4.82 -7.21
N MET A 229 -19.26 -4.49 -7.23
CA MET A 229 -18.68 -3.40 -6.45
C MET A 229 -18.77 -2.06 -7.21
N VAL A 230 -18.30 -2.04 -8.46
CA VAL A 230 -18.16 -0.80 -9.25
C VAL A 230 -19.42 -0.38 -10.00
N ALA A 231 -20.39 -1.29 -10.14
CA ALA A 231 -21.67 -0.99 -10.78
C ALA A 231 -22.72 -0.40 -9.83
N GLN A 232 -22.40 -0.27 -8.54
CA GLN A 232 -23.29 0.41 -7.61
C GLN A 232 -23.22 1.91 -7.86
N VAL A 233 -24.38 2.56 -8.03
CA VAL A 233 -24.45 4.01 -8.30
C VAL A 233 -23.85 4.86 -7.17
N LYS A 234 -24.03 4.43 -5.92
CA LYS A 234 -23.46 5.09 -4.74
C LYS A 234 -22.50 4.16 -4.04
N SER A 235 -21.35 4.69 -3.64
CA SER A 235 -20.40 3.99 -2.78
C SER A 235 -21.02 3.72 -1.41
N THR A 236 -20.70 2.58 -0.80
CA THR A 236 -21.12 2.26 0.57
C THR A 236 -20.09 2.70 1.61
N ILE A 237 -18.93 3.14 1.15
CA ILE A 237 -17.85 3.70 1.97
C ILE A 237 -17.53 5.13 1.51
N ASN A 238 -17.18 5.99 2.46
CA ASN A 238 -16.70 7.33 2.21
C ASN A 238 -15.26 7.44 2.75
N VAL A 239 -14.28 7.55 1.85
CA VAL A 239 -12.87 7.58 2.23
C VAL A 239 -12.53 8.81 3.07
N ARG A 240 -13.17 9.95 2.82
CA ARG A 240 -12.97 11.17 3.62
C ARG A 240 -13.38 10.96 5.08
N GLU A 241 -14.56 10.37 5.29
CA GLU A 241 -15.05 10.02 6.63
C GLU A 241 -14.16 8.97 7.33
N ILE A 242 -13.65 8.00 6.57
CA ILE A 242 -12.72 6.99 7.08
C ILE A 242 -11.45 7.67 7.62
N MET A 243 -10.87 8.58 6.82
CA MET A 243 -9.62 9.22 7.20
C MET A 243 -9.83 10.20 8.38
N ASP A 244 -10.91 10.98 8.38
CA ASP A 244 -11.18 11.98 9.42
C ASP A 244 -11.68 11.35 10.73
N GLY A 245 -12.36 10.21 10.63
CA GLY A 245 -12.88 9.45 11.76
C GLY A 245 -11.87 8.47 12.39
N ASN A 246 -10.57 8.56 12.04
CA ASN A 246 -9.53 7.62 12.48
C ASN A 246 -9.94 6.15 12.30
N LYS A 247 -10.54 5.80 11.16
CA LYS A 247 -10.99 4.43 10.88
C LYS A 247 -9.84 3.56 10.36
N ILE A 248 -10.07 2.25 10.29
CA ILE A 248 -9.11 1.25 9.81
C ILE A 248 -9.66 0.69 8.49
N LEU A 249 -9.05 1.07 7.37
CA LEU A 249 -9.39 0.56 6.05
C LEU A 249 -8.42 -0.54 5.64
N VAL A 250 -8.89 -1.78 5.61
CA VAL A 250 -8.09 -2.94 5.19
C VAL A 250 -8.54 -3.36 3.80
N MET A 251 -7.67 -3.18 2.81
CA MET A 251 -7.89 -3.52 1.41
C MET A 251 -7.15 -4.81 1.07
N ASN A 252 -7.86 -5.94 1.15
CA ASN A 252 -7.34 -7.23 0.71
C ASN A 252 -7.62 -7.40 -0.78
N LEU A 253 -6.58 -7.18 -1.59
CA LEU A 253 -6.62 -7.24 -3.04
C LEU A 253 -5.89 -8.49 -3.55
N SER A 254 -6.03 -9.62 -2.85
CA SER A 254 -5.35 -10.88 -3.15
C SER A 254 -5.46 -11.27 -4.63
N LYS A 255 -4.36 -11.08 -5.38
CA LYS A 255 -4.27 -11.40 -6.81
C LYS A 255 -4.61 -12.85 -7.10
N GLY A 256 -4.26 -13.76 -6.19
CA GLY A 256 -4.57 -15.19 -6.30
C GLY A 256 -6.07 -15.49 -6.26
N ARG A 257 -6.87 -14.63 -5.62
CA ARG A 257 -8.33 -14.80 -5.52
C ARG A 257 -9.11 -14.02 -6.59
N ILE A 258 -8.65 -12.82 -6.95
CA ILE A 258 -9.43 -11.90 -7.81
C ILE A 258 -8.81 -11.67 -9.19
N GLY A 259 -7.60 -12.19 -9.43
CA GLY A 259 -6.82 -11.95 -10.64
C GLY A 259 -5.90 -10.73 -10.52
N GLU A 260 -4.77 -10.76 -11.23
CA GLU A 260 -3.74 -9.71 -11.16
C GLU A 260 -4.22 -8.36 -11.68
N ASP A 261 -4.80 -8.32 -12.89
CA ASP A 261 -5.26 -7.07 -13.51
C ASP A 261 -6.38 -6.42 -12.68
N ASN A 262 -7.31 -7.23 -12.16
CA ASN A 262 -8.41 -6.76 -11.32
C ASN A 262 -7.89 -6.17 -9.99
N SER A 263 -6.90 -6.83 -9.38
CA SER A 263 -6.24 -6.35 -8.17
C SER A 263 -5.56 -5.01 -8.42
N ARG A 264 -4.74 -4.90 -9.48
CA ARG A 264 -4.06 -3.65 -9.85
C ARG A 264 -5.05 -2.52 -10.12
N LEU A 265 -6.13 -2.82 -10.85
CA LEU A 265 -7.17 -1.84 -11.20
C LEU A 265 -7.89 -1.31 -9.96
N LEU A 266 -8.41 -2.21 -9.12
CA LEU A 266 -9.10 -1.82 -7.89
C LEU A 266 -8.17 -1.08 -6.93
N GLY A 267 -6.95 -1.57 -6.75
CA GLY A 267 -5.96 -0.91 -5.88
C GLY A 267 -5.63 0.49 -6.37
N GLY A 268 -5.35 0.64 -7.67
CA GLY A 268 -5.14 1.94 -8.29
C GLY A 268 -6.32 2.89 -8.07
N MET A 269 -7.55 2.44 -8.31
CA MET A 269 -8.75 3.27 -8.13
C MET A 269 -8.95 3.69 -6.66
N LEU A 270 -8.76 2.76 -5.72
CA LEU A 270 -8.85 3.04 -4.28
C LEU A 270 -7.81 4.06 -3.85
N ILE A 271 -6.58 3.95 -4.33
CA ILE A 271 -5.49 4.87 -4.01
C ILE A 271 -5.76 6.26 -4.60
N SER A 272 -6.23 6.34 -5.85
CA SER A 272 -6.69 7.61 -6.43
C SER A 272 -7.83 8.22 -5.61
N LYS A 273 -8.76 7.41 -5.09
CA LYS A 273 -9.83 7.91 -4.20
C LYS A 273 -9.29 8.39 -2.85
N ILE A 274 -8.29 7.72 -2.28
CA ILE A 274 -7.61 8.15 -1.05
C ILE A 274 -6.86 9.47 -1.28
N GLN A 275 -6.18 9.63 -2.41
CA GLN A 275 -5.55 10.90 -2.79
C GLN A 275 -6.58 12.04 -2.82
N LEU A 276 -7.69 11.84 -3.53
CA LEU A 276 -8.76 12.81 -3.64
C LEU A 276 -9.34 13.17 -2.28
N ALA A 277 -9.66 12.17 -1.46
CA ALA A 277 -10.18 12.38 -0.11
C ALA A 277 -9.18 13.12 0.79
N ALA A 278 -7.87 12.90 0.62
CA ALA A 278 -6.86 13.68 1.30
C ALA A 278 -6.86 15.15 0.84
N MET A 279 -6.91 15.40 -0.48
CA MET A 279 -6.94 16.76 -1.04
C MET A 279 -8.21 17.53 -0.65
N GLU A 280 -9.34 16.85 -0.49
CA GLU A 280 -10.58 17.46 0.02
C GLU A 280 -10.38 18.13 1.39
N ARG A 281 -9.39 17.68 2.20
CA ARG A 281 -9.08 18.26 3.52
C ARG A 281 -8.51 19.67 3.47
N VAL A 282 -8.37 20.26 2.28
CA VAL A 282 -8.09 21.69 2.13
C VAL A 282 -9.09 22.56 2.90
N ASP A 283 -10.32 22.07 3.08
CA ASP A 283 -11.39 22.70 3.88
C ASP A 283 -11.17 22.68 5.40
N THR A 284 -10.22 21.89 5.88
CA THR A 284 -9.93 21.69 7.31
C THR A 284 -8.58 22.34 7.65
N PRO A 285 -8.47 23.15 8.72
CA PRO A 285 -7.17 23.70 9.15
C PRO A 285 -6.13 22.61 9.40
N GLU A 286 -4.88 22.84 9.02
CA GLU A 286 -3.83 21.81 9.07
C GLU A 286 -3.60 21.21 10.48
N ALA A 287 -3.78 22.03 11.53
CA ALA A 287 -3.64 21.59 12.91
C ALA A 287 -4.75 20.60 13.34
N ASP A 288 -5.93 20.69 12.75
CA ASP A 288 -7.10 19.88 13.11
C ASP A 288 -7.20 18.58 12.30
N ARG A 289 -6.50 18.53 11.16
CA ARG A 289 -6.44 17.35 10.29
C ARG A 289 -5.88 16.14 11.06
N LYS A 290 -6.60 15.02 11.00
CA LYS A 290 -6.14 13.75 11.59
C LYS A 290 -5.13 13.05 10.69
N ASP A 291 -4.05 12.56 11.31
CA ASP A 291 -3.04 11.74 10.64
C ASP A 291 -3.64 10.41 10.18
N PHE A 292 -3.45 10.08 8.91
CA PHE A 292 -3.86 8.81 8.31
C PHE A 292 -2.64 8.11 7.69
N PHE A 293 -2.34 6.90 8.15
CA PHE A 293 -1.17 6.13 7.70
C PHE A 293 -1.57 5.08 6.68
N LEU A 294 -1.14 5.25 5.43
CA LEU A 294 -1.38 4.30 4.35
C LEU A 294 -0.17 3.39 4.18
N TYR A 295 -0.33 2.14 4.59
CA TYR A 295 0.61 1.05 4.41
C TYR A 295 0.33 0.32 3.12
N VAL A 296 1.33 0.24 2.25
CA VAL A 296 1.22 -0.43 0.95
C VAL A 296 2.29 -1.51 0.89
N ASP A 297 1.89 -2.77 0.95
CA ASP A 297 2.80 -3.88 0.68
C ASP A 297 2.92 -4.08 -0.83
N GLU A 298 4.12 -4.42 -1.30
CA GLU A 298 4.44 -4.60 -2.72
C GLU A 298 3.89 -3.46 -3.60
N PHE A 299 4.31 -2.23 -3.26
CA PHE A 299 3.71 -0.99 -3.76
C PHE A 299 3.78 -0.81 -5.28
N GLN A 300 4.75 -1.43 -5.95
CA GLN A 300 4.91 -1.39 -7.40
C GLN A 300 3.67 -1.85 -8.16
N ASN A 301 2.89 -2.74 -7.55
CA ASN A 301 1.65 -3.26 -8.13
C ASN A 301 0.62 -2.16 -8.36
N PHE A 302 0.69 -1.09 -7.58
CA PHE A 302 -0.26 0.01 -7.61
C PHE A 302 0.38 1.36 -7.96
N ALA A 303 1.71 1.40 -8.13
CA ALA A 303 2.50 2.59 -8.42
C ALA A 303 2.08 3.29 -9.73
N THR A 304 1.17 4.25 -9.67
CA THR A 304 0.79 5.12 -10.80
C THR A 304 1.33 6.53 -10.59
N SER A 305 1.18 7.42 -11.59
CA SER A 305 1.44 8.86 -11.46
C SER A 305 0.70 9.51 -10.28
N SER A 306 -0.46 8.97 -9.86
CA SER A 306 -1.15 9.38 -8.63
C SER A 306 -0.26 9.28 -7.39
N PHE A 307 0.61 8.27 -7.29
CA PHE A 307 1.55 8.15 -6.17
C PHE A 307 2.60 9.26 -6.15
N ALA A 308 3.14 9.64 -7.31
CA ALA A 308 4.11 10.73 -7.40
C ALA A 308 3.52 12.05 -6.87
N ASN A 309 2.26 12.32 -7.22
CA ASN A 309 1.51 13.47 -6.72
C ASN A 309 1.25 13.37 -5.20
N ILE A 310 0.86 12.19 -4.70
CA ILE A 310 0.69 11.96 -3.26
C ILE A 310 2.01 12.23 -2.51
N LEU A 311 3.13 11.69 -2.97
CA LEU A 311 4.42 11.84 -2.31
C LEU A 311 4.88 13.31 -2.22
N SER A 312 4.54 14.11 -3.22
CA SER A 312 4.91 15.52 -3.29
C SER A 312 3.96 16.43 -2.49
N GLU A 313 2.67 16.08 -2.40
CA GLU A 313 1.64 16.99 -1.88
C GLU A 313 0.89 16.49 -0.64
N ALA A 314 0.88 15.20 -0.32
CA ALA A 314 -0.04 14.65 0.68
C ALA A 314 0.33 15.02 2.13
N ARG A 315 1.57 15.46 2.36
CA ARG A 315 2.05 15.89 3.67
C ARG A 315 1.16 16.97 4.31
N LYS A 316 0.80 18.02 3.56
CA LYS A 316 -0.12 19.08 4.06
C LYS A 316 -1.48 18.51 4.45
N TYR A 317 -1.93 17.43 3.80
CA TYR A 317 -3.22 16.79 4.06
C TYR A 317 -3.20 15.68 5.12
N ARG A 318 -2.08 15.54 5.85
CA ARG A 318 -1.87 14.52 6.91
C ARG A 318 -2.10 13.08 6.42
N LEU A 319 -1.78 12.80 5.16
CA LEU A 319 -1.74 11.45 4.61
C LEU A 319 -0.26 11.01 4.50
N SER A 320 0.11 10.01 5.29
CA SER A 320 1.48 9.52 5.41
C SER A 320 1.60 8.14 4.77
N LEU A 321 2.61 7.92 3.94
CA LEU A 321 2.76 6.68 3.15
C LEU A 321 3.90 5.85 3.73
N ILE A 322 3.65 4.56 3.90
CA ILE A 322 4.66 3.57 4.27
C ILE A 322 4.64 2.50 3.18
N MET A 323 5.63 2.52 2.31
CA MET A 323 5.63 1.73 1.08
C MET A 323 6.71 0.66 1.14
N ALA A 324 6.32 -0.61 1.05
CA ALA A 324 7.25 -1.71 0.92
C ALA A 324 7.45 -2.08 -0.55
N HIS A 325 8.70 -2.33 -0.92
CA HIS A 325 9.14 -2.59 -2.28
C HIS A 325 10.17 -3.72 -2.34
N GLN A 326 10.22 -4.46 -3.44
CA GLN A 326 11.21 -5.51 -3.62
C GLN A 326 12.48 -5.01 -4.30
N TYR A 327 12.38 -4.34 -5.46
CA TYR A 327 13.52 -3.89 -6.25
C TYR A 327 13.16 -2.72 -7.17
N VAL A 328 14.05 -1.73 -7.27
CA VAL A 328 13.82 -0.41 -7.89
C VAL A 328 13.34 -0.50 -9.33
N ALA A 329 13.83 -1.47 -10.10
CA ALA A 329 13.50 -1.62 -11.53
C ALA A 329 12.02 -1.96 -11.84
N GLN A 330 11.17 -2.21 -10.84
CA GLN A 330 9.71 -2.35 -11.06
C GLN A 330 8.97 -1.02 -11.16
N LEU A 331 9.66 0.10 -10.91
CA LEU A 331 9.09 1.42 -10.94
C LEU A 331 9.40 2.09 -12.26
N ASP A 332 8.39 2.76 -12.80
CA ASP A 332 8.60 3.71 -13.87
C ASP A 332 9.44 4.88 -13.33
N GLU A 333 10.24 5.50 -14.20
CA GLU A 333 11.22 6.54 -13.86
C GLU A 333 10.59 7.67 -13.02
N GLU A 334 9.44 8.20 -13.45
CA GLU A 334 8.70 9.26 -12.75
C GLU A 334 8.35 8.87 -11.30
N VAL A 335 7.92 7.63 -11.05
CA VAL A 335 7.56 7.18 -9.71
C VAL A 335 8.80 6.91 -8.88
N GLY A 336 9.86 6.34 -9.48
CA GLY A 336 11.15 6.15 -8.83
C GLY A 336 11.71 7.48 -8.32
N ASP A 337 11.78 8.48 -9.20
CA ASP A 337 12.26 9.83 -8.87
C ASP A 337 11.42 10.48 -7.78
N ALA A 338 10.09 10.35 -7.85
CA ALA A 338 9.20 10.87 -6.81
C ALA A 338 9.41 10.20 -5.45
N VAL A 339 9.69 8.89 -5.42
CA VAL A 339 10.04 8.17 -4.19
C VAL A 339 11.35 8.69 -3.63
N PHE A 340 12.43 8.68 -4.40
CA PHE A 340 13.76 9.08 -3.91
C PHE A 340 13.84 10.58 -3.56
N GLY A 341 13.07 11.43 -4.24
CA GLY A 341 13.06 12.87 -3.99
C GLY A 341 12.22 13.31 -2.78
N ASN A 342 11.16 12.57 -2.42
CA ASN A 342 10.18 13.04 -1.43
C ASN A 342 10.09 12.22 -0.15
N VAL A 343 10.65 10.99 -0.10
CA VAL A 343 10.60 10.20 1.13
C VAL A 343 11.64 10.72 2.13
N GLY A 344 11.17 11.03 3.33
CA GLY A 344 12.04 11.50 4.41
C GLY A 344 12.87 10.35 4.99
N SER A 345 12.25 9.20 5.21
CA SER A 345 12.92 8.04 5.82
C SER A 345 13.02 6.87 4.85
N MET A 346 14.20 6.25 4.80
CA MET A 346 14.47 5.08 3.97
C MET A 346 15.02 3.94 4.82
N VAL A 347 14.49 2.74 4.59
CA VAL A 347 14.90 1.50 5.24
C VAL A 347 15.22 0.46 4.17
N SER A 348 16.46 0.00 4.14
CA SER A 348 16.93 -1.02 3.22
C SER A 348 17.25 -2.30 3.97
N PHE A 349 16.56 -3.37 3.61
CA PHE A 349 16.97 -4.74 3.90
C PHE A 349 17.97 -5.21 2.84
N ARG A 350 18.31 -6.50 2.83
CA ARG A 350 19.14 -7.07 1.76
C ARG A 350 18.49 -6.87 0.39
N VAL A 351 19.26 -6.31 -0.55
CA VAL A 351 18.84 -6.03 -1.94
C VAL A 351 19.70 -6.77 -2.98
N GLY A 352 19.39 -6.61 -4.26
CA GLY A 352 20.24 -7.07 -5.38
C GLY A 352 21.38 -6.08 -5.68
N ALA A 353 22.33 -6.48 -6.52
CA ALA A 353 23.46 -5.63 -6.90
C ALA A 353 23.01 -4.35 -7.64
N ALA A 354 22.08 -4.48 -8.59
CA ALA A 354 21.55 -3.34 -9.33
C ALA A 354 20.84 -2.32 -8.42
N ASP A 355 20.03 -2.79 -7.46
CA ASP A 355 19.40 -1.92 -6.47
C ASP A 355 20.43 -1.30 -5.52
N ALA A 356 21.48 -2.05 -5.16
CA ALA A 356 22.53 -1.59 -4.27
C ALA A 356 23.30 -0.41 -4.88
N GLU A 357 23.58 -0.42 -6.19
CA GLU A 357 24.20 0.70 -6.90
C GLU A 357 23.40 2.01 -6.77
N VAL A 358 22.08 1.92 -6.89
CA VAL A 358 21.18 3.07 -6.72
C VAL A 358 21.15 3.51 -5.25
N LEU A 359 20.94 2.57 -4.33
CA LEU A 359 20.77 2.85 -2.90
C LEU A 359 22.06 3.30 -2.21
N ALA A 360 23.23 2.86 -2.67
CA ALA A 360 24.52 3.26 -2.09
C ALA A 360 24.71 4.78 -2.13
N LYS A 361 24.15 5.47 -3.12
CA LYS A 361 24.16 6.94 -3.21
C LYS A 361 23.41 7.60 -2.04
N GLU A 362 22.29 7.00 -1.62
CA GLU A 362 21.50 7.49 -0.48
C GLU A 362 22.14 7.20 0.89
N PHE A 363 22.91 6.12 0.96
CA PHE A 363 23.59 5.68 2.18
C PHE A 363 25.07 6.10 2.27
N ALA A 364 25.56 6.83 1.28
CA ALA A 364 26.91 7.39 1.27
C ALA A 364 27.11 8.41 2.40
N PRO A 365 28.35 8.54 2.93
CA PRO A 365 29.55 7.74 2.63
C PRO A 365 29.66 6.49 3.52
N ARG A 366 28.61 6.10 4.24
CA ARG A 366 28.70 5.19 5.38
C ARG A 366 28.59 3.72 5.01
N PHE A 367 27.77 3.40 4.03
CA PHE A 367 27.58 2.04 3.53
C PHE A 367 27.89 1.96 2.04
N THR A 368 28.44 0.83 1.63
CA THR A 368 28.78 0.50 0.25
C THR A 368 27.72 -0.43 -0.36
N GLU A 369 27.80 -0.65 -1.67
CA GLU A 369 26.97 -1.63 -2.37
C GLU A 369 27.13 -3.05 -1.79
N GLU A 370 28.38 -3.43 -1.48
CA GLU A 370 28.70 -4.74 -0.92
C GLU A 370 28.01 -4.95 0.45
N ASP A 371 27.94 -3.91 1.27
CA ASP A 371 27.25 -3.98 2.57
C ASP A 371 25.75 -4.26 2.38
N LEU A 372 25.10 -3.59 1.43
CA LEU A 372 23.67 -3.72 1.13
C LEU A 372 23.31 -5.12 0.59
N VAL A 373 24.18 -5.72 -0.21
CA VAL A 373 24.00 -7.07 -0.77
C VAL A 373 24.22 -8.16 0.29
N ASN A 374 25.14 -7.94 1.23
CA ASN A 374 25.52 -8.94 2.23
C ASN A 374 24.69 -8.91 3.53
N LEU A 375 23.86 -7.88 3.71
CA LEU A 375 23.05 -7.65 4.92
C LEU A 375 22.27 -8.88 5.39
N SER A 376 22.37 -9.30 6.65
CA SER A 376 21.67 -10.51 7.14
C SER A 376 20.14 -10.33 7.26
N LYS A 377 19.39 -11.44 7.34
CA LYS A 377 17.93 -11.42 7.52
C LYS A 377 17.57 -10.59 8.76
N PHE A 378 16.53 -9.75 8.67
CA PHE A 378 16.07 -8.81 9.72
C PHE A 378 17.04 -7.66 10.07
N HIS A 379 18.25 -7.65 9.53
CA HIS A 379 19.12 -6.48 9.62
C HIS A 379 18.67 -5.46 8.58
N VAL A 380 18.83 -4.19 8.90
CA VAL A 380 18.51 -3.06 8.03
C VAL A 380 19.62 -2.01 8.07
N PHE A 381 19.82 -1.33 6.95
CA PHE A 381 20.42 0.01 6.94
C PHE A 381 19.32 1.03 6.73
N LEU A 382 19.39 2.14 7.46
CA LEU A 382 18.36 3.14 7.38
C LEU A 382 18.93 4.55 7.51
N LYS A 383 18.20 5.48 6.91
CA LYS A 383 18.35 6.92 7.00
C LYS A 383 17.02 7.43 7.53
N LEU A 384 17.00 7.84 8.79
CA LEU A 384 15.78 8.18 9.50
C LEU A 384 15.64 9.69 9.60
N MET A 385 14.45 10.22 9.38
CA MET A 385 14.15 11.60 9.79
C MET A 385 14.03 11.65 11.31
N ILE A 386 14.76 12.59 11.91
CA ILE A 386 14.73 12.87 13.33
C ILE A 386 14.58 14.38 13.48
N ASP A 387 13.43 14.81 13.98
CA ASP A 387 13.10 16.23 14.19
C ASP A 387 13.26 17.07 12.91
N GLY A 388 12.79 16.51 11.78
CA GLY A 388 12.85 17.16 10.48
C GLY A 388 14.22 17.16 9.80
N VAL A 389 15.23 16.50 10.37
CA VAL A 389 16.57 16.37 9.79
C VAL A 389 16.87 14.90 9.46
N ALA A 390 17.39 14.64 8.27
CA ALA A 390 17.83 13.30 7.89
C ALA A 390 19.07 12.90 8.71
N SER A 391 19.01 11.75 9.38
CA SER A 391 20.13 11.20 10.12
C SER A 391 21.27 10.80 9.19
N GLN A 392 22.48 10.66 9.75
CA GLN A 392 23.47 9.81 9.08
C GLN A 392 22.92 8.39 8.97
N PRO A 393 23.20 7.67 7.87
CA PRO A 393 22.87 6.26 7.76
C PRO A 393 23.40 5.43 8.92
N PHE A 394 22.62 4.48 9.42
CA PHE A 394 23.06 3.56 10.46
C PHE A 394 22.42 2.18 10.32
N SER A 395 23.00 1.21 11.03
CA SER A 395 22.54 -0.18 11.04
C SER A 395 21.63 -0.47 12.22
N ALA A 396 20.64 -1.32 12.00
CA ALA A 396 19.72 -1.78 13.01
C ALA A 396 19.23 -3.21 12.72
N ILE A 397 18.46 -3.75 13.67
CA ILE A 397 17.73 -5.00 13.54
C ILE A 397 16.25 -4.68 13.76
N THR A 398 15.37 -5.15 12.88
CA THR A 398 13.92 -4.94 13.03
C THR A 398 13.38 -5.75 14.21
N LEU A 399 12.30 -5.27 14.81
CA LEU A 399 11.68 -5.99 15.92
C LEU A 399 10.98 -7.26 15.42
N ALA A 400 10.97 -8.29 16.29
CA ALA A 400 10.14 -9.47 16.13
C ALA A 400 8.64 -9.10 16.14
N PRO A 401 7.74 -9.97 15.65
CA PRO A 401 6.30 -9.74 15.71
C PRO A 401 5.83 -9.31 17.11
N ILE A 402 5.02 -8.25 17.16
CA ILE A 402 4.49 -7.70 18.40
C ILE A 402 3.05 -8.14 18.64
N GLY A 403 2.67 -8.21 19.91
CA GLY A 403 1.31 -8.53 20.32
C GLY A 403 0.95 -10.01 20.19
N ARG A 404 -0.28 -10.33 20.55
CA ARG A 404 -0.86 -11.66 20.43
C ARG A 404 -2.18 -11.54 19.66
N PRO A 405 -2.57 -12.57 18.89
CA PRO A 405 -3.87 -12.59 18.25
C PRO A 405 -4.98 -12.35 19.26
N THR A 406 -5.94 -11.49 18.91
CA THR A 406 -7.12 -11.19 19.72
C THR A 406 -8.26 -12.17 19.43
N GLY A 407 -8.14 -12.98 18.37
CA GLY A 407 -9.21 -13.87 17.91
C GLY A 407 -10.40 -13.11 17.30
N SER A 408 -10.20 -11.84 16.92
CA SER A 408 -11.29 -10.96 16.47
C SER A 408 -11.66 -11.11 15.00
N LEU A 409 -10.93 -11.91 14.22
CA LEU A 409 -11.03 -11.98 12.75
C LEU A 409 -12.50 -12.11 12.27
N GLU A 410 -13.19 -13.16 12.68
CA GLU A 410 -14.57 -13.42 12.23
C GLU A 410 -15.53 -12.31 12.67
N LYS A 411 -15.37 -11.80 13.89
CA LYS A 411 -16.20 -10.73 14.44
C LYS A 411 -16.00 -9.43 13.67
N VAL A 412 -14.76 -9.10 13.33
CA VAL A 412 -14.41 -7.92 12.53
C VAL A 412 -15.04 -8.01 11.14
N ILE A 413 -14.87 -9.15 10.46
CA ILE A 413 -15.45 -9.37 9.14
C ILE A 413 -16.99 -9.24 9.19
N LYS A 414 -17.64 -9.87 10.17
CA LYS A 414 -19.10 -9.80 10.35
C LYS A 414 -19.58 -8.37 10.56
N VAL A 415 -18.94 -7.62 11.45
CA VAL A 415 -19.32 -6.21 11.73
C VAL A 415 -19.09 -5.33 10.51
N SER A 416 -17.98 -5.52 9.79
CA SER A 416 -17.69 -4.78 8.55
C SER A 416 -18.78 -5.03 7.50
N ARG A 417 -19.16 -6.30 7.25
CA ARG A 417 -20.24 -6.66 6.32
C ARG A 417 -21.55 -5.96 6.68
N GLN A 418 -21.97 -6.05 7.94
CA GLN A 418 -23.21 -5.46 8.43
C GLN A 418 -23.30 -3.94 8.22
N ARG A 419 -22.15 -3.24 8.24
CA ARG A 419 -22.09 -1.78 8.14
C ARG A 419 -21.87 -1.26 6.72
N TYR A 420 -21.07 -1.95 5.93
CA TYR A 420 -20.49 -1.38 4.70
C TYR A 420 -20.78 -2.18 3.43
N SER A 421 -21.38 -3.36 3.51
CA SER A 421 -21.71 -4.17 2.33
C SER A 421 -23.20 -4.15 2.00
N LYS A 422 -23.55 -4.63 0.80
CA LYS A 422 -24.94 -4.94 0.44
C LYS A 422 -25.03 -6.40 -0.01
N PRO A 423 -26.17 -7.07 0.20
CA PRO A 423 -26.40 -8.40 -0.33
C PRO A 423 -26.28 -8.41 -1.86
N ARG A 424 -25.59 -9.43 -2.38
CA ARG A 424 -25.41 -9.63 -3.81
C ARG A 424 -26.71 -9.55 -4.62
N ALA A 425 -27.77 -10.21 -4.17
CA ALA A 425 -29.06 -10.26 -4.87
C ALA A 425 -29.63 -8.86 -5.13
N GLU A 426 -29.61 -7.98 -4.13
CA GLU A 426 -30.10 -6.60 -4.28
C GLU A 426 -29.29 -5.78 -5.29
N ILE A 427 -28.01 -6.09 -5.45
CA ILE A 427 -27.13 -5.42 -6.40
C ILE A 427 -27.38 -5.93 -7.80
N GLU A 428 -27.45 -7.24 -7.98
CA GLU A 428 -27.72 -7.85 -9.30
C GLU A 428 -29.07 -7.40 -9.85
N ASP A 429 -30.11 -7.33 -9.02
CA ASP A 429 -31.41 -6.78 -9.41
C ASP A 429 -31.31 -5.32 -9.89
N LYS A 430 -30.56 -4.49 -9.19
CA LYS A 430 -30.33 -3.08 -9.58
C LYS A 430 -29.52 -2.98 -10.87
N ILE A 431 -28.53 -3.84 -11.07
CA ILE A 431 -27.71 -3.88 -12.28
C ILE A 431 -28.56 -4.28 -13.49
N THR A 432 -29.45 -5.26 -13.36
CA THR A 432 -30.35 -5.73 -14.43
C THR A 432 -31.32 -4.62 -14.87
N ARG A 433 -31.92 -3.91 -13.91
CA ARG A 433 -32.74 -2.73 -14.20
C ARG A 433 -31.92 -1.61 -14.85
N TRP A 434 -30.70 -1.38 -14.34
CA TRP A 434 -29.81 -0.36 -14.87
C TRP A 434 -29.37 -0.68 -16.30
N SER A 435 -29.08 -1.94 -16.63
CA SER A 435 -28.63 -2.35 -17.97
C SER A 435 -29.73 -2.28 -19.04
N GLY A 436 -31.00 -2.07 -18.64
CA GLY A 436 -32.14 -2.08 -19.54
C GLY A 436 -32.44 -3.48 -20.10
N MET A 437 -32.01 -4.54 -19.39
CA MET A 437 -32.32 -5.93 -19.74
C MET A 437 -33.74 -6.34 -19.32
N ASP A 438 -34.34 -5.62 -18.37
CA ASP A 438 -35.78 -5.63 -18.16
C ASP A 438 -36.40 -4.66 -19.17
N GLY A 439 -37.18 -5.18 -20.11
CA GLY A 439 -37.76 -4.45 -21.25
C GLY A 439 -38.79 -3.36 -20.92
N ASP A 440 -38.81 -2.85 -19.68
CA ASP A 440 -39.79 -1.88 -19.18
C ASP A 440 -39.07 -0.58 -18.78
N GLU A 441 -38.70 0.25 -19.77
CA GLU A 441 -38.38 1.66 -19.51
C GLU A 441 -39.69 2.45 -19.30
N GLU A 442 -40.35 2.26 -18.16
CA GLU A 442 -41.27 3.26 -17.58
C GLU A 442 -41.09 3.32 -16.05
N GLY A 443 -40.71 4.51 -15.55
CA GLY A 443 -40.86 4.84 -14.13
C GLY A 443 -39.57 4.97 -13.30
N LEU A 444 -38.67 5.88 -13.68
CA LEU A 444 -37.89 6.62 -12.69
C LEU A 444 -38.28 8.10 -12.79
N ASP A 445 -39.52 8.40 -12.41
CA ASP A 445 -39.90 9.74 -12.02
C ASP A 445 -40.89 9.70 -10.85
N ASN A 446 -40.71 10.65 -9.93
CA ASN A 446 -41.42 10.93 -8.69
C ASN A 446 -41.18 10.02 -7.46
N GLY A 447 -40.38 10.56 -6.53
CA GLY A 447 -40.54 10.32 -5.11
C GLY A 447 -41.90 10.85 -4.63
N GLY A 448 -42.70 9.95 -4.09
CA GLY A 448 -43.96 10.25 -3.44
C GLY A 448 -44.39 9.03 -2.63
N GLU A 449 -44.61 9.24 -1.34
CA GLU A 449 -45.07 8.25 -0.37
C GLU A 449 -46.14 7.32 -0.93
N LYS A 450 -45.99 6.01 -0.68
CA LYS A 450 -47.12 5.09 -0.71
C LYS A 450 -47.22 4.30 0.59
N THR A 451 -48.33 4.61 1.22
CA THR A 451 -49.03 3.96 2.32
C THR A 451 -49.28 2.47 2.07
N THR A 452 -49.30 1.73 3.18
CA THR A 452 -49.55 0.29 3.32
C THR A 452 -50.86 -0.19 2.66
N PRO A 453 -50.91 -1.38 2.05
CA PRO A 453 -52.16 -2.08 1.78
C PRO A 453 -52.46 -3.14 2.85
N LYS A 454 -53.72 -3.11 3.31
CA LYS A 454 -54.36 -4.08 4.20
C LYS A 454 -54.55 -5.44 3.50
N SER A 455 -54.41 -6.49 4.30
CA SER A 455 -54.76 -7.89 4.04
C SER A 455 -56.26 -8.13 3.98
N ASN A 456 -56.72 -9.00 3.07
CA ASN A 456 -57.53 -10.16 3.47
C ASN A 456 -57.60 -11.26 2.37
N PRO A 457 -57.85 -12.54 2.74
CA PRO A 457 -57.58 -13.71 1.90
C PRO A 457 -58.85 -14.40 1.37
N SER A 458 -58.73 -15.15 0.27
CA SER A 458 -59.68 -16.22 -0.05
C SER A 458 -59.10 -17.29 -0.99
N GLN A 459 -59.47 -18.52 -0.64
CA GLN A 459 -59.01 -19.87 -0.98
C GLN A 459 -59.18 -20.37 -2.44
N PRO A 460 -58.64 -21.57 -2.77
CA PRO A 460 -58.37 -22.04 -4.13
C PRO A 460 -59.48 -22.93 -4.71
N ARG A 461 -59.46 -23.16 -6.03
CA ARG A 461 -60.22 -24.24 -6.68
C ARG A 461 -59.40 -24.94 -7.77
N ASP A 462 -59.39 -26.25 -7.65
CA ASP A 462 -58.88 -27.25 -8.58
C ASP A 462 -59.78 -27.41 -9.84
N ASP A 463 -59.13 -27.95 -10.87
CA ASP A 463 -59.52 -29.14 -11.64
C ASP A 463 -60.20 -29.04 -13.03
N LYS A 464 -59.63 -29.87 -13.93
CA LYS A 464 -60.18 -30.55 -15.13
C LYS A 464 -60.27 -29.77 -16.45
N LYS A 465 -60.12 -30.36 -17.65
CA LYS A 465 -59.52 -31.58 -18.27
C LYS A 465 -59.93 -31.54 -19.76
N ASN A 466 -59.11 -32.09 -20.66
CA ASN A 466 -59.44 -32.64 -22.01
C ASN A 466 -59.84 -31.64 -23.14
N ASN A 467 -59.67 -31.87 -24.45
CA ASN A 467 -59.06 -32.91 -25.29
C ASN A 467 -58.89 -32.40 -26.75
N TRP A 468 -57.77 -32.75 -27.38
CA TRP A 468 -57.52 -33.33 -28.73
C TRP A 468 -58.47 -33.10 -29.95
N THR A 469 -57.89 -32.69 -31.11
CA THR A 469 -57.92 -33.37 -32.46
C THR A 469 -56.98 -32.65 -33.47
N LYS A 470 -55.94 -33.29 -34.05
CA LYS A 470 -55.77 -33.88 -35.42
C LYS A 470 -55.97 -32.86 -36.59
N ASN A 471 -55.15 -32.73 -37.66
CA ASN A 471 -54.27 -33.69 -38.36
C ASN A 471 -53.44 -33.00 -39.51
N LYS A 472 -52.28 -33.61 -39.87
CA LYS A 472 -51.59 -33.72 -41.20
C LYS A 472 -51.01 -32.44 -41.89
N SER A 473 -49.90 -32.42 -42.64
CA SER A 473 -48.77 -33.31 -42.99
C SER A 473 -47.88 -32.61 -44.04
N LYS A 474 -46.54 -32.67 -43.97
CA LYS A 474 -45.57 -33.01 -45.07
C LYS A 474 -44.11 -32.57 -44.80
N SER A 475 -43.24 -33.60 -44.69
CA SER A 475 -41.83 -33.76 -45.09
C SER A 475 -40.89 -32.56 -45.35
N VAL A 476 -39.76 -32.50 -44.61
CA VAL A 476 -38.43 -32.05 -45.11
C VAL A 476 -37.31 -32.85 -44.40
N GLU A 477 -36.24 -33.10 -45.15
CA GLU A 477 -35.08 -33.98 -44.97
C GLU A 477 -34.24 -33.83 -43.69
N GLU A 478 -33.74 -34.96 -43.17
CA GLU A 478 -32.72 -35.05 -42.13
C GLU A 478 -31.31 -34.80 -42.69
N LYS A 479 -30.62 -33.77 -42.19
CA LYS A 479 -29.16 -33.61 -42.33
C LYS A 479 -28.45 -34.09 -41.08
N LYS A 480 -27.55 -35.07 -41.26
CA LYS A 480 -26.66 -35.66 -40.27
C LYS A 480 -25.68 -34.63 -39.68
N LEU A 481 -25.57 -34.60 -38.35
CA LEU A 481 -24.52 -33.92 -37.58
C LEU A 481 -23.21 -34.75 -37.61
N PRO A 482 -22.03 -34.12 -37.70
CA PRO A 482 -20.75 -34.84 -37.70
C PRO A 482 -20.33 -35.29 -36.28
N THR A 483 -19.85 -36.52 -36.19
CA THR A 483 -19.29 -37.18 -35.00
C THR A 483 -17.88 -36.67 -34.68
N TYR A 484 -17.64 -36.35 -33.40
CA TYR A 484 -16.35 -35.97 -32.83
C TYR A 484 -15.47 -37.21 -32.54
N ASN A 485 -14.23 -37.20 -33.02
CA ASN A 485 -13.21 -38.23 -32.75
C ASN A 485 -12.16 -37.69 -31.75
N PRO A 486 -11.81 -38.43 -30.68
CA PRO A 486 -10.77 -38.01 -29.73
C PRO A 486 -9.34 -38.27 -30.27
N PRO A 487 -8.33 -37.47 -29.85
CA PRO A 487 -6.95 -37.57 -30.36
C PRO A 487 -6.14 -38.75 -29.80
N LYS A 488 -5.19 -39.24 -30.62
CA LYS A 488 -4.28 -40.38 -30.37
C LYS A 488 -3.17 -40.06 -29.34
N LYS A 489 -2.82 -41.07 -28.54
CA LYS A 489 -1.69 -41.12 -27.59
C LYS A 489 -0.33 -40.99 -28.30
N ILE A 490 0.59 -40.25 -27.69
CA ILE A 490 2.00 -40.14 -28.07
C ILE A 490 2.82 -41.09 -27.18
N GLU A 491 3.67 -41.92 -27.78
CA GLU A 491 4.60 -42.84 -27.11
C GLU A 491 5.95 -42.16 -26.76
N PRO A 492 6.61 -42.54 -25.65
CA PRO A 492 7.89 -41.98 -25.25
C PRO A 492 9.10 -42.62 -25.97
N ARG A 493 10.12 -41.79 -26.24
CA ARG A 493 11.41 -42.17 -26.84
C ARG A 493 12.35 -42.87 -25.85
N THR A 494 13.20 -43.70 -26.45
CA THR A 494 14.17 -44.68 -25.92
C THR A 494 15.36 -44.14 -25.12
N GLU A 495 15.88 -45.06 -24.29
CA GLU A 495 17.00 -44.98 -23.34
C GLU A 495 18.39 -44.72 -23.94
N ILE A 496 19.27 -44.09 -23.15
CA ILE A 496 20.74 -44.23 -23.22
C ILE A 496 21.22 -44.65 -21.82
N LYS A 497 21.95 -45.78 -21.74
CA LYS A 497 22.56 -46.37 -20.54
C LYS A 497 23.84 -45.64 -20.12
N VAL A 498 24.06 -45.42 -18.82
CA VAL A 498 25.38 -45.50 -18.16
C VAL A 498 25.23 -46.03 -16.71
N ASP A 499 26.22 -46.82 -16.30
CA ASP A 499 26.34 -47.77 -15.19
C ASP A 499 26.11 -47.29 -13.73
N SER A 500 25.72 -48.29 -12.94
CA SER A 500 25.63 -48.32 -11.48
C SER A 500 26.99 -48.47 -10.78
N LYS A 501 27.21 -47.75 -9.67
CA LYS A 501 27.67 -48.30 -8.36
C LYS A 501 27.85 -47.21 -7.29
N SER A 502 27.54 -47.60 -6.05
CA SER A 502 27.80 -46.96 -4.74
C SER A 502 26.71 -46.06 -4.13
N THR A 503 25.88 -46.67 -3.27
CA THR A 503 25.39 -46.08 -2.01
C THR A 503 26.48 -46.20 -0.94
N PRO A 504 26.56 -45.28 0.05
CA PRO A 504 25.99 -45.66 1.35
C PRO A 504 25.43 -44.52 2.24
N LYS A 505 24.49 -44.98 3.09
CA LYS A 505 24.15 -44.57 4.48
C LYS A 505 23.27 -43.35 4.74
N VAL A 506 22.04 -43.71 5.12
CA VAL A 506 21.06 -43.00 5.94
C VAL A 506 21.62 -42.81 7.35
N GLU A 507 21.56 -41.57 7.86
CA GLU A 507 21.57 -41.27 9.30
C GLU A 507 20.22 -40.64 9.68
N THR A 508 19.77 -41.08 10.84
CA THR A 508 18.46 -40.96 11.48
C THR A 508 18.07 -39.54 11.86
N GLU A 509 16.76 -39.29 11.76
CA GLU A 509 16.02 -38.10 12.20
C GLU A 509 16.29 -37.74 13.67
N VAL A 510 16.45 -36.44 13.93
CA VAL A 510 16.33 -35.86 15.27
C VAL A 510 15.09 -34.97 15.25
N GLU A 511 14.08 -35.34 16.03
CA GLU A 511 12.89 -34.52 16.29
C GLU A 511 13.30 -33.17 16.88
N GLY A 512 13.10 -32.10 16.12
CA GLY A 512 13.29 -30.73 16.57
C GLY A 512 12.09 -30.25 17.36
N VAL A 513 12.29 -30.01 18.65
CA VAL A 513 11.40 -29.28 19.55
C VAL A 513 11.05 -27.91 18.94
N ILE A 514 9.76 -27.64 18.75
CA ILE A 514 9.24 -26.34 18.33
C ILE A 514 9.39 -25.38 19.52
N GLU A 515 10.35 -24.45 19.46
CA GLU A 515 10.42 -23.33 20.41
C GLU A 515 9.22 -22.38 20.20
N PRO A 516 8.62 -21.84 21.27
CA PRO A 516 7.48 -20.92 21.14
C PRO A 516 7.90 -19.58 20.53
N GLU A 517 7.09 -19.04 19.62
CA GLU A 517 7.29 -17.71 19.04
C GLU A 517 7.48 -16.64 20.13
N VAL A 518 8.65 -16.02 20.13
CA VAL A 518 8.99 -14.91 21.03
C VAL A 518 8.19 -13.67 20.61
N THR A 519 7.03 -13.46 21.23
CA THR A 519 6.18 -12.28 21.04
C THR A 519 6.50 -11.21 22.08
N ILE A 520 6.70 -9.97 21.63
CA ILE A 520 6.93 -8.83 22.54
C ILE A 520 5.56 -8.24 22.95
N SER A 521 5.34 -8.04 24.26
CA SER A 521 4.13 -7.40 24.78
C SER A 521 4.07 -5.92 24.37
N LEU A 522 2.90 -5.44 23.94
CA LEU A 522 2.67 -4.04 23.55
C LEU A 522 3.04 -3.03 24.66
N LYS A 523 2.95 -3.42 25.94
CA LYS A 523 3.36 -2.57 27.09
C LYS A 523 4.87 -2.34 27.15
N ASP A 524 5.67 -3.17 26.48
CA ASP A 524 7.13 -3.07 26.46
C ASP A 524 7.65 -2.23 25.28
N LEU A 525 6.78 -1.63 24.46
CA LEU A 525 7.17 -0.79 23.32
C LEU A 525 7.59 0.63 23.70
N ALA A 526 7.33 1.07 24.93
CA ALA A 526 7.84 2.34 25.43
C ALA A 526 9.34 2.23 25.78
N PRO A 527 10.17 3.24 25.49
CA PRO A 527 11.58 3.24 25.89
C PRO A 527 11.70 3.23 27.42
N ARG A 528 12.20 2.13 28.00
CA ARG A 528 12.43 2.04 29.45
C ARG A 528 13.60 2.94 29.84
N ASN A 529 13.35 3.90 30.74
CA ASN A 529 14.39 4.63 31.46
C ASN A 529 15.07 3.69 32.46
N ASN A 530 16.34 3.33 32.22
CA ASN A 530 17.17 2.64 33.21
C ASN A 530 17.47 3.60 34.37
N ARG A 531 16.85 3.38 35.53
CA ARG A 531 17.40 3.81 36.82
C ARG A 531 18.13 2.62 37.44
N GLU A 532 19.40 2.86 37.74
CA GLU A 532 20.33 1.93 38.37
C GLU A 532 19.72 1.29 39.63
N LYS A 533 19.79 -0.04 39.72
CA LYS A 533 19.75 -0.74 41.00
C LYS A 533 21.17 -1.16 41.33
N GLN A 534 21.73 -0.53 42.36
CA GLN A 534 22.94 -0.98 43.05
C GLN A 534 22.75 -2.42 43.50
N ILE A 535 23.61 -3.33 43.03
CA ILE A 535 23.73 -4.67 43.59
C ILE A 535 24.98 -4.68 44.45
N LYS A 536 24.78 -4.95 45.74
CA LYS A 536 25.82 -5.17 46.75
C LYS A 536 26.65 -6.39 46.37
N THR A 537 27.98 -6.25 46.46
CA THR A 537 28.96 -7.34 46.43
C THR A 537 28.72 -8.33 47.56
N PRO A 538 28.93 -9.64 47.31
CA PRO A 538 29.46 -10.52 48.32
C PRO A 538 30.82 -11.11 47.93
N THR A 539 31.58 -11.34 48.98
CA THR A 539 32.95 -11.83 49.09
C THR A 539 33.12 -13.31 48.71
N VAL A 540 34.35 -13.60 48.30
CA VAL A 540 35.08 -14.86 48.07
C VAL A 540 34.58 -16.11 48.82
N GLU A 541 34.50 -17.24 48.11
CA GLU A 541 34.97 -18.53 48.62
C GLU A 541 35.53 -19.42 47.50
N SER A 542 36.70 -19.99 47.79
CA SER A 542 37.54 -20.84 46.94
C SER A 542 37.07 -22.29 46.92
N ASN A 543 37.18 -22.98 45.78
CA ASN A 543 37.75 -24.32 45.79
C ASN A 543 38.28 -24.80 44.43
N THR A 544 39.43 -25.44 44.55
CA THR A 544 40.41 -25.86 43.55
C THR A 544 40.04 -27.21 42.92
N ARG A 545 40.32 -27.42 41.63
CA ARG A 545 40.93 -28.69 41.16
C ARG A 545 41.61 -28.52 39.79
N MET A 546 42.87 -28.94 39.76
CA MET A 546 43.80 -28.92 38.64
C MET A 546 43.48 -29.97 37.56
N ALA A 547 43.90 -29.69 36.33
CA ALA A 547 44.67 -30.63 35.50
C ALA A 547 45.55 -29.86 34.50
N GLN A 548 46.81 -30.28 34.40
CA GLN A 548 47.95 -29.67 33.70
C GLN A 548 48.12 -30.19 32.25
N LEU A 549 49.11 -29.58 31.56
CA LEU A 549 49.90 -29.99 30.38
C LEU A 549 49.51 -29.25 29.09
N GLY A 550 50.37 -28.48 28.42
CA GLY A 550 51.78 -28.14 28.61
C GLY A 550 52.21 -27.11 27.54
N GLU A 551 53.12 -26.21 27.88
CA GLU A 551 53.77 -25.26 26.96
C GLU A 551 55.03 -25.86 26.35
N GLN A 552 55.36 -25.52 25.09
CA GLN A 552 56.57 -24.77 24.69
C GLN A 552 56.77 -24.76 23.14
N PRO A 553 57.57 -23.80 22.60
CA PRO A 553 57.22 -23.00 21.41
C PRO A 553 58.15 -23.22 20.21
N PHE A 554 57.91 -22.56 19.04
CA PHE A 554 59.00 -21.93 18.25
C PHE A 554 58.58 -21.10 16.99
N LYS A 555 59.26 -19.96 16.86
CA LYS A 555 59.84 -19.30 15.64
C LYS A 555 58.98 -18.46 14.67
N LYS A 556 59.16 -17.14 14.83
CA LYS A 556 59.11 -16.08 13.79
C LYS A 556 60.11 -16.37 12.64
N LYS A 557 59.70 -16.15 11.38
CA LYS A 557 60.60 -15.93 10.24
C LYS A 557 60.20 -14.68 9.44
N ARG A 558 61.14 -13.73 9.41
CA ARG A 558 61.22 -12.56 8.51
C ARG A 558 61.26 -13.02 7.05
N ARG A 559 60.60 -12.28 6.14
CA ARG A 559 60.94 -12.28 4.71
C ARG A 559 61.13 -10.85 4.20
N ARG A 560 62.28 -10.64 3.55
CA ARG A 560 62.79 -9.39 2.98
C ARG A 560 62.08 -9.03 1.68
N ARG A 561 61.93 -7.71 1.45
CA ARG A 561 61.63 -7.05 0.17
C ARG A 561 62.78 -7.18 -0.83
N LYS A 562 62.47 -7.21 -2.13
CA LYS A 562 63.35 -6.77 -3.23
C LYS A 562 62.65 -5.64 -4.01
N LYS A 563 63.36 -4.52 -4.18
CA LYS A 563 62.99 -3.33 -4.97
C LYS A 563 63.30 -3.55 -6.46
N LYS A 564 62.60 -2.84 -7.35
CA LYS A 564 63.15 -2.33 -8.62
C LYS A 564 62.89 -0.82 -8.67
N LYS A 565 63.96 -0.06 -8.95
CA LYS A 565 64.05 1.40 -9.14
C LYS A 565 63.71 1.77 -10.59
N ILE A 566 63.29 3.02 -10.80
CA ILE A 566 63.75 4.06 -11.77
C ILE A 566 63.17 5.37 -11.15
N GLY A 567 63.92 6.38 -10.70
CA GLY A 567 64.83 7.31 -11.38
C GLY A 567 64.18 8.72 -11.25
N GLU A 568 64.49 9.55 -10.24
CA GLU A 568 65.50 10.66 -10.22
C GLU A 568 65.15 11.77 -11.24
N VAL A 569 65.08 13.10 -10.98
CA VAL A 569 66.03 14.02 -10.30
C VAL A 569 65.39 15.44 -10.06
N SER A 570 65.71 16.01 -8.88
CA SER A 570 65.94 17.41 -8.37
C SER A 570 65.06 18.66 -8.66
N ASP A 571 64.50 19.27 -7.58
CA ASP A 571 64.98 20.45 -6.78
C ASP A 571 65.15 21.88 -7.42
N PRO A 572 65.31 23.00 -6.65
CA PRO A 572 64.26 23.83 -6.03
C PRO A 572 64.46 25.39 -6.19
N GLN A 573 63.79 26.21 -5.36
CA GLN A 573 63.94 27.67 -5.05
C GLN A 573 62.98 28.65 -5.76
N SER A 574 62.01 29.25 -5.06
CA SER A 574 62.02 30.46 -4.21
C SER A 574 61.86 31.79 -4.98
N GLN A 575 60.78 32.53 -4.73
CA GLN A 575 60.77 33.99 -4.42
C GLN A 575 59.34 34.57 -4.35
N THR A 576 59.03 35.11 -3.17
CA THR A 576 58.33 36.39 -2.89
C THR A 576 57.34 36.99 -3.90
N ARG A 577 56.10 37.25 -3.43
CA ARG A 577 55.46 38.59 -3.32
C ARG A 577 54.00 38.48 -2.86
N GLU A 578 53.70 39.15 -1.74
CA GLU A 578 52.39 39.72 -1.36
C GLU A 578 52.51 41.27 -1.53
N PRO A 579 51.48 42.13 -1.33
CA PRO A 579 50.05 41.92 -1.06
C PRO A 579 49.10 42.92 -1.81
N VAL A 580 47.77 42.71 -1.81
CA VAL A 580 46.75 43.79 -1.72
C VAL A 580 45.44 43.26 -1.10
N LYS A 581 44.92 43.95 -0.07
CA LYS A 581 43.56 43.81 0.51
C LYS A 581 42.58 44.82 -0.13
N PRO A 582 41.26 44.63 0.03
CA PRO A 582 40.55 45.54 0.94
C PRO A 582 39.56 44.86 1.91
N ARG A 583 39.30 45.57 3.02
CA ARG A 583 38.32 45.32 4.10
C ARG A 583 36.88 45.56 3.64
N VAL A 584 35.89 44.96 4.31
CA VAL A 584 34.76 45.64 5.01
C VAL A 584 34.00 44.66 5.95
N ASP A 585 33.91 45.08 7.22
CA ASP A 585 32.92 44.95 8.31
C ASP A 585 32.25 43.64 8.80
N LYS A 586 32.26 43.48 10.13
CA LYS A 586 31.46 42.55 10.96
C LYS A 586 30.52 43.35 11.88
N PRO A 587 29.29 42.89 12.14
CA PRO A 587 28.50 43.33 13.29
C PRO A 587 28.63 42.38 14.49
N GLN A 588 28.67 42.97 15.70
CA GLN A 588 28.52 42.31 17.00
C GLN A 588 27.05 42.39 17.46
N THR A 589 26.51 41.35 18.13
CA THR A 589 25.51 41.49 19.20
C THR A 589 25.40 40.24 20.11
N THR A 590 25.95 40.39 21.32
CA THR A 590 25.36 40.10 22.66
C THR A 590 24.69 38.75 22.99
N GLY A 591 25.34 37.96 23.86
CA GLY A 591 24.73 36.87 24.64
C GLY A 591 24.37 37.28 26.09
N PRO A 592 23.52 36.52 26.81
CA PRO A 592 22.98 36.92 28.11
C PRO A 592 23.97 36.72 29.28
N LYS A 593 23.86 37.60 30.29
CA LYS A 593 24.68 37.66 31.53
C LYS A 593 24.24 36.60 32.58
N PRO A 594 25.15 36.17 33.48
CA PRO A 594 24.82 35.20 34.54
C PRO A 594 24.10 35.85 35.74
N ILE A 595 23.21 35.06 36.36
CA ILE A 595 22.40 35.42 37.55
C ILE A 595 23.28 35.45 38.80
N LYS A 596 23.03 36.40 39.71
CA LYS A 596 23.79 36.62 40.97
C LYS A 596 23.23 35.76 42.11
N ALA A 597 24.08 35.54 43.11
CA ALA A 597 23.88 34.62 44.24
C ALA A 597 22.84 35.04 45.30
N ASP A 598 22.04 36.09 45.04
CA ASP A 598 21.15 36.69 46.06
C ASP A 598 19.67 36.25 45.92
N ASP A 599 19.33 35.40 44.94
CA ASP A 599 17.93 34.99 44.68
C ASP A 599 17.53 33.64 45.33
N ILE A 600 18.24 33.21 46.38
CA ILE A 600 17.91 31.97 47.14
C ILE A 600 17.29 32.33 48.48
N ILE A 601 15.99 32.02 48.67
CA ILE A 601 15.34 31.97 49.98
C ILE A 601 14.59 30.64 50.15
N SER A 602 14.69 30.10 51.36
CA SER A 602 14.42 28.76 51.88
C SER A 602 12.95 28.38 52.14
N PHE A 603 12.71 27.06 52.08
CA PHE A 603 11.84 26.16 52.88
C PHE A 603 10.56 26.67 53.62
N ASP A 604 9.48 25.94 53.34
CA ASP A 604 8.69 25.07 54.26
C ASP A 604 7.20 25.34 54.55
N ASN A 605 6.49 24.18 54.59
CA ASN A 605 5.28 23.79 55.31
C ASN A 605 3.88 24.12 54.76
N ASN A 606 3.35 23.22 53.92
CA ASN A 606 2.40 22.18 54.34
C ASN A 606 2.04 21.23 53.18
#